data_AF-A0A846EH38-F1
#
_entry.id   AF-A0A846EH38-F1
#
_cell.length_a   1.000
_cell.length_b   1.000
_cell.length_c   1.000
_cell.angle_alpha   90.00
_cell.angle_beta   90.00
_cell.angle_gamma   90.00
#
_symmetry.space_group_name_H-M   'P 1'
#
loop_
_entity.id
_entity.type
_entity.pdbx_description
1 polymer ?
#
loop_
_entity_poly.entity_id
_entity_poly.type
_entity_poly.pdbx_seq_one_letter_code
_entity_poly.pdbx_strand_id
1 'polypeptide(L)'
;MQYLKELLAMQNSRISQALKLSLYGLEATLNQAKLEYPDDPGSELCEQLISEIKEILTSPTITENIEILDNQKLTEHTENLALIESQSSNLLDELRTRFENDLELKIYLGYAPLESQSDNELWSEIHRKLLRVPEDVATIWRNRALEIAQKVGATRDYVNMEHLPFARDEILYPGLSGTVEARGLCLSKKLLLKSEISENYQSEELQLLAGFLLLYEKFIDIDPELNHALKSVFGFDIVSLKSQPEQHQLFLQTLSDRLQRTQKYEENTDPILILSAWIDIDEAIHSLVFLPPADRYSWWGKLQQESRKVLKKLADQARKAGYDIKIKQLSGLYADICAYTKDDLQLDYGGTPGEVLACLRLYVKINQEENPGRVIFRSLR
;
A
#
# COMPACT_ATOMS: atom_id res chain seq x y z
N MET A 1 12.32 -9.69 -33.02
CA MET A 1 11.55 -8.46 -32.73
C MET A 1 12.48 -7.27 -32.44
N GLN A 2 13.26 -6.79 -33.41
CA GLN A 2 14.27 -5.74 -33.17
C GLN A 2 13.63 -4.38 -32.82
N TYR A 3 12.71 -3.89 -33.65
CA TYR A 3 12.03 -2.60 -33.42
C TYR A 3 11.20 -2.56 -32.13
N LEU A 4 10.69 -3.71 -31.67
CA LEU A 4 9.99 -3.81 -30.39
C LEU A 4 10.95 -3.53 -29.22
N LYS A 5 12.15 -4.15 -29.24
CA LYS A 5 13.18 -3.92 -28.21
C LYS A 5 13.70 -2.48 -28.23
N GLU A 6 13.94 -1.92 -29.43
CA GLU A 6 14.33 -0.51 -29.59
C GLU A 6 13.28 0.45 -29.03
N LEU A 7 12.00 0.22 -29.34
CA LEU A 7 10.90 1.04 -28.83
C LEU A 7 10.75 0.91 -27.31
N LEU A 8 10.90 -0.29 -26.73
CA LEU A 8 10.87 -0.51 -25.28
C LEU A 8 12.05 0.15 -24.54
N ALA A 9 13.20 0.32 -25.20
CA ALA A 9 14.37 0.99 -24.64
C ALA A 9 14.27 2.53 -24.64
N MET A 10 13.33 3.12 -25.39
CA MET A 10 13.16 4.58 -25.45
C MET A 10 12.65 5.15 -24.12
N GLN A 11 13.50 5.94 -23.46
CA GLN A 11 13.12 6.70 -22.26
C GLN A 11 12.14 7.83 -22.64
N ASN A 12 11.17 8.11 -21.75
CA ASN A 12 10.17 9.20 -21.89
C ASN A 12 9.24 9.10 -23.12
N SER A 13 9.11 7.93 -23.75
CA SER A 13 8.17 7.71 -24.84
C SER A 13 6.84 7.16 -24.32
N ARG A 14 5.74 7.89 -24.53
CA ARG A 14 4.38 7.41 -24.20
C ARG A 14 4.00 6.14 -24.96
N ILE A 15 4.51 5.98 -26.18
CA ILE A 15 4.29 4.79 -27.00
C ILE A 15 5.07 3.59 -26.42
N SER A 16 6.29 3.82 -25.94
CA SER A 16 7.08 2.80 -25.22
C SER A 16 6.38 2.36 -23.93
N GLN A 17 5.88 3.32 -23.15
CA GLN A 17 5.11 3.06 -21.92
C GLN A 17 3.83 2.27 -22.20
N ALA A 18 3.03 2.69 -23.18
CA ALA A 18 1.82 1.97 -23.58
C ALA A 18 2.13 0.54 -24.04
N LEU A 19 3.23 0.34 -24.75
CA LEU A 19 3.69 -0.99 -25.18
C LEU A 19 4.11 -1.86 -23.98
N LYS A 20 4.89 -1.32 -23.03
CA LYS A 20 5.26 -2.02 -21.79
C LYS A 20 4.03 -2.47 -21.01
N LEU A 21 3.08 -1.57 -20.80
CA LEU A 21 1.83 -1.86 -20.10
C LEU A 21 1.00 -2.95 -20.81
N SER A 22 0.94 -2.88 -22.15
CA SER A 22 0.23 -3.88 -22.94
C SER A 22 0.87 -5.27 -22.84
N LEU A 23 2.21 -5.33 -22.79
CA LEU A 23 2.95 -6.58 -22.64
C LEU A 23 2.80 -7.17 -21.23
N TYR A 24 2.89 -6.35 -20.17
CA TYR A 24 2.61 -6.80 -18.80
C TYR A 24 1.15 -7.28 -18.66
N GLY A 25 0.19 -6.57 -19.26
CA GLY A 25 -1.22 -7.00 -19.26
C GLY A 25 -1.45 -8.31 -20.02
N LEU A 26 -0.76 -8.50 -21.15
CA LEU A 26 -0.80 -9.76 -21.91
C LEU A 26 -0.19 -10.91 -21.11
N GLU A 27 0.97 -10.70 -20.49
CA GLU A 27 1.61 -11.69 -19.62
C GLU A 27 0.68 -12.15 -18.49
N ALA A 28 0.07 -11.19 -17.78
CA ALA A 28 -0.88 -11.47 -16.70
C ALA A 28 -2.12 -12.24 -17.20
N THR A 29 -2.66 -11.84 -18.35
CA THR A 29 -3.82 -12.52 -18.98
C THR A 29 -3.50 -13.96 -19.33
N LEU A 30 -2.31 -14.23 -19.87
CA LEU A 30 -1.85 -15.57 -20.22
C LEU A 30 -1.61 -16.43 -18.97
N ASN A 31 -1.01 -15.86 -17.91
CA ASN A 31 -0.87 -16.56 -16.63
C ASN A 31 -2.23 -16.94 -16.03
N GLN A 32 -3.21 -16.03 -16.06
CA GLN A 32 -4.56 -16.29 -15.57
C GLN A 32 -5.26 -17.38 -16.40
N ALA A 33 -5.19 -17.29 -17.74
CA ALA A 33 -5.77 -18.28 -18.64
C ALA A 33 -5.15 -19.67 -18.41
N LYS A 34 -3.84 -19.76 -18.16
CA LYS A 34 -3.16 -21.02 -17.84
C LYS A 34 -3.67 -21.65 -16.54
N LEU A 35 -3.96 -20.83 -15.52
CA LEU A 35 -4.53 -21.31 -14.26
C LEU A 35 -5.97 -21.80 -14.40
N GLU A 36 -6.74 -21.15 -15.28
CA GLU A 36 -8.15 -21.47 -15.52
C GLU A 36 -8.34 -22.69 -16.43
N TYR A 37 -7.43 -22.90 -17.39
CA TYR A 37 -7.49 -23.98 -18.39
C TYR A 37 -6.19 -24.81 -18.41
N PRO A 38 -5.88 -25.58 -17.35
CA PRO A 38 -4.61 -26.28 -17.21
C PRO A 38 -4.39 -27.40 -18.25
N ASP A 39 -5.47 -28.02 -18.72
CA ASP A 39 -5.46 -29.13 -19.68
C ASP A 39 -5.64 -28.67 -21.15
N ASP A 40 -5.59 -27.36 -21.41
CA ASP A 40 -5.71 -26.84 -22.77
C ASP A 40 -4.50 -27.26 -23.63
N PRO A 41 -4.71 -27.74 -24.87
CA PRO A 41 -3.61 -28.18 -25.75
C PRO A 41 -2.61 -27.06 -26.08
N GLY A 42 -2.97 -25.79 -25.88
CA GLY A 42 -2.09 -24.62 -26.02
C GLY A 42 -1.29 -24.26 -24.76
N SER A 43 -1.42 -24.99 -23.65
CA SER A 43 -0.79 -24.66 -22.36
C SER A 43 0.74 -24.56 -22.43
N GLU A 44 1.41 -25.49 -23.12
CA GLU A 44 2.88 -25.43 -23.32
C GLU A 44 3.32 -24.23 -24.16
N LEU A 45 2.55 -23.88 -25.21
CA LEU A 45 2.81 -22.70 -26.03
C LEU A 45 2.56 -21.41 -25.25
N CYS A 46 1.57 -21.40 -24.36
CA CYS A 46 1.29 -20.29 -23.46
C CYS A 46 2.48 -20.03 -22.52
N GLU A 47 3.10 -21.07 -21.96
CA GLU A 47 4.31 -20.93 -21.12
C GLU A 47 5.51 -20.38 -21.88
N GLN A 48 5.72 -20.84 -23.11
CA GLN A 48 6.78 -20.32 -23.98
C GLN A 48 6.55 -18.84 -24.28
N LEU A 49 5.31 -18.46 -24.62
CA LEU A 49 4.96 -17.06 -24.91
C LEU A 49 5.12 -16.15 -23.68
N ILE A 50 4.72 -16.61 -22.48
CA ILE A 50 4.95 -15.89 -21.22
C ILE A 50 6.46 -15.66 -21.00
N SER A 51 7.27 -16.68 -21.27
CA SER A 51 8.73 -16.59 -21.11
C SER A 51 9.36 -15.60 -22.11
N GLU A 52 8.91 -15.60 -23.37
CA GLU A 52 9.34 -14.63 -24.38
C GLU A 52 8.98 -13.19 -23.99
N ILE A 53 7.76 -12.97 -23.47
CA ILE A 53 7.32 -11.64 -23.01
C ILE A 53 8.20 -11.16 -21.86
N LYS A 54 8.52 -12.03 -20.89
CA LYS A 54 9.42 -11.69 -19.78
C LYS A 54 10.83 -11.35 -20.27
N GLU A 55 11.39 -12.09 -21.21
CA GLU A 55 12.73 -11.80 -21.78
C GLU A 55 12.76 -10.44 -22.51
N ILE A 56 11.67 -10.12 -23.21
CA ILE A 56 11.49 -8.83 -23.87
C ILE A 56 11.44 -7.69 -22.86
N LEU A 57 10.75 -7.87 -21.74
CA LEU A 57 10.60 -6.86 -20.68
C LEU A 57 11.87 -6.68 -19.83
N THR A 58 12.70 -7.71 -19.72
CA THR A 58 13.90 -7.73 -18.86
C THR A 58 15.21 -7.40 -19.57
N SER A 59 15.21 -7.23 -20.91
CA SER A 59 16.44 -6.99 -21.68
C SER A 59 17.12 -5.65 -21.25
N PRO A 60 18.39 -5.68 -20.82
CA PRO A 60 19.10 -4.49 -20.35
C PRO A 60 19.47 -3.54 -21.48
N THR A 61 19.46 -2.25 -21.15
CA THR A 61 19.97 -1.12 -21.94
C THR A 61 21.38 -1.44 -22.46
N ILE A 62 21.57 -1.35 -23.78
CA ILE A 62 22.92 -1.35 -24.37
C ILE A 62 23.60 -0.07 -23.91
N THR A 63 24.50 -0.18 -22.93
CA THR A 63 25.51 0.84 -22.66
C THR A 63 26.84 0.26 -23.12
N GLU A 64 27.37 0.83 -24.20
CA GLU A 64 28.65 0.49 -24.78
C GLU A 64 29.82 0.74 -23.80
N ASN A 65 30.80 -0.16 -23.87
CA ASN A 65 32.22 -0.01 -23.51
C ASN A 65 32.60 0.16 -22.03
N ILE A 66 33.25 -0.87 -21.46
CA ILE A 66 34.70 -0.90 -21.17
C ILE A 66 35.10 -2.36 -20.94
N GLU A 67 35.95 -2.87 -21.83
CA GLU A 67 36.59 -4.17 -21.74
C GLU A 67 38.06 -4.01 -21.32
N ILE A 68 38.46 -4.86 -20.36
CA ILE A 68 39.76 -5.52 -20.21
C ILE A 68 40.94 -4.70 -19.62
N LEU A 69 41.33 -5.06 -18.39
CA LEU A 69 42.67 -5.64 -18.19
C LEU A 69 42.67 -6.66 -17.04
N ASP A 70 43.03 -7.88 -17.40
CA ASP A 70 43.18 -9.04 -16.55
C ASP A 70 44.64 -9.19 -16.10
N ASN A 71 44.80 -9.93 -15.00
CA ASN A 71 45.98 -10.67 -14.53
C ASN A 71 47.05 -10.01 -13.60
N GLN A 72 46.92 -10.44 -12.34
CA GLN A 72 47.86 -11.31 -11.61
C GLN A 72 48.91 -10.72 -10.66
N LYS A 73 48.93 -11.38 -9.48
CA LYS A 73 50.06 -11.74 -8.61
C LYS A 73 50.58 -10.65 -7.66
N LEU A 74 50.40 -10.83 -6.34
CA LEU A 74 51.38 -11.49 -5.44
C LEU A 74 50.94 -11.40 -3.95
N THR A 75 50.98 -12.56 -3.29
CA THR A 75 51.49 -12.84 -1.93
C THR A 75 50.80 -12.33 -0.65
N GLU A 76 50.44 -13.33 0.17
CA GLU A 76 50.80 -13.48 1.59
C GLU A 76 50.78 -12.23 2.46
N HIS A 77 49.73 -12.09 3.26
CA HIS A 77 49.78 -11.74 4.68
C HIS A 77 48.45 -12.15 5.34
N THR A 78 48.33 -13.45 5.56
CA THR A 78 47.50 -14.02 6.63
C THR A 78 48.09 -13.58 7.96
N GLU A 79 47.24 -13.32 8.97
CA GLU A 79 47.57 -12.83 10.32
C GLU A 79 47.59 -11.30 10.48
N ASN A 80 46.40 -10.66 10.46
CA ASN A 80 46.01 -9.56 11.39
C ASN A 80 44.65 -8.90 11.07
N LEU A 81 43.62 -9.67 10.70
CA LEU A 81 42.24 -9.16 10.53
C LEU A 81 41.20 -9.81 11.45
N ALA A 82 41.63 -10.55 12.48
CA ALA A 82 40.75 -11.21 13.45
C ALA A 82 40.40 -10.36 14.69
N LEU A 83 40.56 -9.03 14.64
CA LEU A 83 40.31 -8.15 15.80
C LEU A 83 39.53 -6.85 15.48
N ILE A 84 38.76 -6.82 14.39
CA ILE A 84 37.72 -5.78 14.17
C ILE A 84 36.43 -6.43 13.64
N GLU A 85 36.03 -7.56 14.23
CA GLU A 85 34.61 -7.92 14.32
C GLU A 85 34.14 -7.47 15.70
N SER A 86 34.06 -6.15 15.91
CA SER A 86 33.25 -5.62 17.00
C SER A 86 31.81 -5.92 16.66
N GLN A 87 31.28 -6.96 17.30
CA GLN A 87 29.86 -7.29 17.43
C GLN A 87 29.01 -6.02 17.48
N SER A 88 28.41 -5.61 16.36
CA SER A 88 27.18 -4.84 16.39
C SER A 88 26.06 -5.85 16.66
N SER A 89 26.01 -6.40 17.87
CA SER A 89 24.84 -7.16 18.30
C SER A 89 23.68 -6.16 18.35
N ASN A 90 22.70 -6.32 17.47
CA ASN A 90 21.47 -5.53 17.51
C ASN A 90 20.86 -5.70 18.91
N LEU A 91 20.77 -4.62 19.67
CA LEU A 91 20.32 -4.65 21.07
C LEU A 91 18.85 -5.09 21.16
N LEU A 92 18.10 -4.96 20.07
CA LEU A 92 16.69 -5.34 19.96
C LEU A 92 16.47 -6.73 19.31
N ASP A 93 17.47 -7.61 19.25
CA ASP A 93 17.31 -8.98 18.73
C ASP A 93 16.25 -9.80 19.48
N GLU A 94 16.12 -9.59 20.80
CA GLU A 94 15.05 -10.20 21.60
C GLU A 94 13.66 -9.74 21.10
N LEU A 95 13.51 -8.46 20.77
CA LEU A 95 12.27 -7.89 20.25
C LEU A 95 11.92 -8.51 18.89
N ARG A 96 12.88 -8.57 17.96
CA ARG A 96 12.71 -9.25 16.66
C ARG A 96 12.21 -10.68 16.85
N THR A 97 12.95 -11.46 17.64
CA THR A 97 12.66 -12.88 17.86
C THR A 97 11.27 -13.09 18.44
N ARG A 98 10.86 -12.28 19.42
CA ARG A 98 9.52 -12.38 20.01
C ARG A 98 8.43 -11.97 19.03
N PHE A 99 8.64 -10.92 18.25
CA PHE A 99 7.66 -10.41 17.29
C PHE A 99 7.41 -11.43 16.16
N GLU A 100 8.47 -11.98 15.57
CA GLU A 100 8.38 -12.96 14.47
C GLU A 100 7.80 -14.31 14.91
N ASN A 101 7.87 -14.64 16.19
CA ASN A 101 7.34 -15.90 16.74
C ASN A 101 5.92 -15.78 17.29
N ASP A 102 5.33 -14.58 17.33
CA ASP A 102 3.99 -14.39 17.84
C ASP A 102 2.93 -14.91 16.86
N LEU A 103 2.13 -15.87 17.33
CA LEU A 103 1.10 -16.52 16.51
C LEU A 103 -0.12 -15.64 16.27
N GLU A 104 -0.44 -14.72 17.19
CA GLU A 104 -1.56 -13.80 17.07
C GLU A 104 -1.26 -12.74 16.00
N LEU A 105 -0.06 -12.17 16.00
CA LEU A 105 0.38 -11.21 14.98
C LEU A 105 0.38 -11.81 13.56
N LYS A 106 0.76 -13.09 13.42
CA LYS A 106 0.76 -13.80 12.13
C LYS A 106 -0.62 -13.89 11.48
N ILE A 107 -1.69 -13.88 12.26
CA ILE A 107 -3.07 -13.86 11.73
C ILE A 107 -3.31 -12.59 10.90
N TYR A 108 -2.78 -11.46 11.35
CA TYR A 108 -3.00 -10.15 10.73
C TYR A 108 -1.91 -9.77 9.72
N LEU A 109 -0.66 -10.06 10.04
CA LEU A 109 0.50 -9.61 9.26
C LEU A 109 1.00 -10.64 8.24
N GLY A 110 0.52 -11.88 8.34
CA GLY A 110 1.06 -13.00 7.56
C GLY A 110 2.42 -13.48 8.07
N TYR A 111 3.14 -14.23 7.22
CA TYR A 111 4.42 -14.86 7.55
C TYR A 111 5.65 -14.09 7.02
N ALA A 112 5.50 -12.82 6.67
CA ALA A 112 6.60 -12.01 6.17
C ALA A 112 7.62 -11.73 7.29
N PRO A 113 8.91 -12.08 7.11
CA PRO A 113 9.96 -11.78 8.08
C PRO A 113 10.22 -10.26 8.14
N LEU A 114 10.85 -9.81 9.23
CA LEU A 114 11.26 -8.41 9.36
C LEU A 114 12.52 -8.13 8.53
N GLU A 115 12.49 -7.11 7.67
CA GLU A 115 13.58 -6.78 6.74
C GLU A 115 14.69 -5.90 7.36
N SER A 116 14.41 -5.23 8.48
CA SER A 116 15.31 -4.27 9.12
C SER A 116 16.68 -4.83 9.45
N GLN A 117 17.73 -4.04 9.30
CA GLN A 117 19.12 -4.45 9.58
C GLN A 117 19.70 -3.79 10.83
N SER A 118 19.10 -2.68 11.30
CA SER A 118 19.49 -1.96 12.51
C SER A 118 18.36 -1.88 13.55
N ASP A 119 18.69 -1.58 14.81
CA ASP A 119 17.71 -1.40 15.89
C ASP A 119 16.71 -0.25 15.61
N ASN A 120 17.16 0.85 14.98
CA ASN A 120 16.30 1.97 14.60
C ASN A 120 15.26 1.57 13.54
N GLU A 121 15.72 0.89 12.50
CA GLU A 121 14.86 0.38 11.44
C GLU A 121 13.87 -0.63 12.02
N LEU A 122 14.35 -1.56 12.86
CA LEU A 122 13.54 -2.59 13.50
C LEU A 122 12.43 -1.98 14.36
N TRP A 123 12.76 -0.98 15.17
CA TRP A 123 11.79 -0.24 15.97
C TRP A 123 10.68 0.35 15.09
N SER A 124 11.07 1.01 14.00
CA SER A 124 10.17 1.68 13.08
C SER A 124 9.30 0.67 12.30
N GLU A 125 9.90 -0.39 11.77
CA GLU A 125 9.21 -1.46 11.02
C GLU A 125 8.15 -2.15 11.89
N ILE A 126 8.52 -2.55 13.11
CA ILE A 126 7.58 -3.16 14.05
C ILE A 126 6.40 -2.22 14.32
N HIS A 127 6.67 -0.95 14.61
CA HIS A 127 5.59 -0.03 14.96
C HIS A 127 4.68 0.30 13.78
N ARG A 128 5.22 0.37 12.55
CA ARG A 128 4.41 0.48 11.33
C ARG A 128 3.54 -0.76 11.11
N LYS A 129 4.08 -1.97 11.28
CA LYS A 129 3.30 -3.20 11.23
C LYS A 129 2.16 -3.20 12.27
N LEU A 130 2.42 -2.69 13.47
CA LEU A 130 1.39 -2.55 14.52
C LEU A 130 0.29 -1.53 14.19
N LEU A 131 0.43 -0.69 13.15
CA LEU A 131 -0.67 0.15 12.67
C LEU A 131 -1.72 -0.64 11.89
N ARG A 132 -1.42 -1.88 11.51
CA ARG A 132 -2.28 -2.76 10.69
C ARG A 132 -3.06 -3.79 11.49
N VAL A 133 -2.75 -3.96 12.77
CA VAL A 133 -3.40 -4.94 13.66
C VAL A 133 -4.43 -4.25 14.56
N PRO A 134 -5.41 -4.98 15.12
CA PRO A 134 -6.36 -4.40 16.08
C PRO A 134 -5.67 -3.61 17.20
N GLU A 135 -6.26 -2.49 17.60
CA GLU A 135 -5.62 -1.55 18.54
C GLU A 135 -5.28 -2.14 19.92
N ASP A 136 -6.07 -3.11 20.39
CA ASP A 136 -5.80 -3.86 21.61
C ASP A 136 -4.52 -4.69 21.48
N VAL A 137 -4.39 -5.45 20.39
CA VAL A 137 -3.16 -6.20 20.05
C VAL A 137 -1.97 -5.25 19.89
N ALA A 138 -2.16 -4.15 19.16
CA ALA A 138 -1.13 -3.14 18.95
C ALA A 138 -0.64 -2.51 20.26
N THR A 139 -1.56 -2.21 21.18
CA THR A 139 -1.23 -1.61 22.48
C THR A 139 -0.42 -2.56 23.35
N ILE A 140 -0.82 -3.83 23.41
CA ILE A 140 -0.08 -4.87 24.13
C ILE A 140 1.36 -4.96 23.58
N TRP A 141 1.50 -5.00 22.25
CA TRP A 141 2.79 -5.13 21.60
C TRP A 141 3.68 -3.89 21.73
N ARG A 142 3.13 -2.67 21.64
CA ARG A 142 3.87 -1.42 21.88
C ARG A 142 4.42 -1.37 23.31
N ASN A 143 3.64 -1.81 24.30
CA ASN A 143 4.11 -1.88 25.69
C ASN A 143 5.23 -2.91 25.85
N ARG A 144 5.06 -4.12 25.32
CA ARG A 144 6.11 -5.16 25.33
C ARG A 144 7.39 -4.70 24.64
N ALA A 145 7.27 -4.07 23.47
CA ALA A 145 8.42 -3.56 22.71
C ALA A 145 9.20 -2.52 23.52
N LEU A 146 8.50 -1.61 24.20
CA LEU A 146 9.12 -0.63 25.06
C LEU A 146 9.79 -1.26 26.28
N GLU A 147 9.15 -2.23 26.95
CA GLU A 147 9.76 -2.95 28.07
C GLU A 147 11.07 -3.63 27.67
N ILE A 148 11.14 -4.20 26.46
CA ILE A 148 12.36 -4.82 25.93
C ILE A 148 13.42 -3.74 25.66
N ALA A 149 13.05 -2.65 24.98
CA ALA A 149 13.95 -1.53 24.72
C ALA A 149 14.52 -0.91 26.01
N GLN A 150 13.70 -0.80 27.06
CA GLN A 150 14.13 -0.29 28.37
C GLN A 150 15.14 -1.18 29.07
N LYS A 151 15.05 -2.51 28.93
CA LYS A 151 16.03 -3.45 29.51
C LYS A 151 17.43 -3.25 28.95
N VAL A 152 17.54 -2.81 27.69
CA VAL A 152 18.83 -2.53 27.06
C VAL A 152 19.28 -1.09 27.24
N GLY A 153 18.56 -0.27 28.03
CA GLY A 153 18.93 1.10 28.37
C GLY A 153 18.34 2.19 27.46
N ALA A 154 17.41 1.83 26.57
CA ALA A 154 16.71 2.82 25.74
C ALA A 154 15.56 3.45 26.53
N THR A 155 15.26 4.71 26.20
CA THR A 155 14.17 5.47 26.81
C THR A 155 13.26 6.04 25.75
N ARG A 156 12.00 6.25 26.13
CA ARG A 156 10.99 6.77 25.20
C ARG A 156 11.32 8.21 24.83
N ASP A 157 11.34 8.51 23.53
CA ASP A 157 11.56 9.85 23.01
C ASP A 157 10.32 10.38 22.27
N TYR A 158 9.92 11.59 22.62
CA TYR A 158 8.84 12.34 21.96
C TYR A 158 9.33 13.61 21.26
N VAL A 159 10.65 13.84 21.27
CA VAL A 159 11.30 15.00 20.66
C VAL A 159 11.77 14.65 19.24
N ASN A 160 12.46 13.53 19.05
CA ASN A 160 12.92 13.10 17.73
C ASN A 160 11.80 12.38 16.95
N MET A 161 10.91 13.16 16.36
CA MET A 161 9.72 12.68 15.64
C MET A 161 9.80 13.00 14.15
N GLU A 162 9.46 12.01 13.32
CA GLU A 162 9.07 12.23 11.94
C GLU A 162 7.60 12.68 11.89
N HIS A 163 7.34 13.76 11.15
CA HIS A 163 6.02 14.40 11.07
C HIS A 163 5.39 14.17 9.70
N LEU A 164 4.22 13.54 9.69
CA LEU A 164 3.41 13.33 8.50
C LEU A 164 2.28 14.38 8.45
N PRO A 165 2.04 15.04 7.32
CA PRO A 165 0.95 16.03 7.19
C PRO A 165 -0.42 15.34 7.25
N PHE A 166 -1.30 15.76 8.15
CA PHE A 166 -2.68 15.26 8.21
C PHE A 166 -3.65 16.22 8.91
N ALA A 167 -4.96 15.94 8.91
CA ALA A 167 -5.99 16.83 9.44
C ALA A 167 -5.99 17.02 10.98
N ARG A 168 -5.18 16.24 11.70
CA ARG A 168 -5.04 16.27 13.16
C ARG A 168 -3.59 16.03 13.59
N ASP A 169 -3.27 16.46 14.81
CA ASP A 169 -2.02 16.08 15.48
C ASP A 169 -2.24 14.77 16.25
N GLU A 170 -1.36 13.79 16.05
CA GLU A 170 -1.48 12.46 16.68
C GLU A 170 -0.11 11.78 16.74
N ILE A 171 0.30 11.26 17.89
CA ILE A 171 1.52 10.44 17.98
C ILE A 171 1.15 9.00 17.65
N LEU A 172 1.72 8.46 16.56
CA LEU A 172 1.48 7.07 16.13
C LEU A 172 2.30 6.10 16.97
N TYR A 173 3.58 6.43 17.13
CA TYR A 173 4.49 5.74 18.04
C TYR A 173 5.65 6.64 18.44
N PRO A 174 6.17 6.50 19.68
CA PRO A 174 7.32 7.28 20.12
C PRO A 174 8.63 6.79 19.47
N GLY A 175 9.62 7.66 19.47
CA GLY A 175 11.00 7.28 19.20
C GLY A 175 11.67 6.65 20.42
N LEU A 176 12.96 6.37 20.26
CA LEU A 176 13.86 5.95 21.32
C LEU A 176 15.07 6.87 21.39
N SER A 177 15.59 7.06 22.60
CA SER A 177 16.88 7.70 22.88
C SER A 177 17.66 6.91 23.93
N GLY A 178 18.96 7.13 24.05
CA GLY A 178 19.83 6.41 24.98
C GLY A 178 20.69 5.38 24.26
N THR A 179 20.68 4.12 24.71
CA THR A 179 21.49 3.06 24.10
C THR A 179 21.00 2.64 22.71
N VAL A 180 19.72 2.82 22.42
CA VAL A 180 19.12 2.70 21.10
C VAL A 180 18.48 4.03 20.74
N GLU A 181 18.83 4.57 19.59
CA GLU A 181 18.24 5.79 19.04
C GLU A 181 17.34 5.44 17.86
N ALA A 182 16.07 5.84 17.92
CA ALA A 182 15.11 5.63 16.85
C ALA A 182 14.15 6.80 16.73
N ARG A 183 13.72 7.13 15.51
CA ARG A 183 12.71 8.18 15.29
C ARG A 183 11.32 7.65 15.59
N GLY A 184 10.51 8.48 16.25
CA GLY A 184 9.08 8.24 16.35
C GLY A 184 8.33 8.75 15.12
N LEU A 185 7.04 8.48 15.04
CA LEU A 185 6.18 8.92 13.94
C LEU A 185 4.92 9.58 14.48
N CYS A 186 4.54 10.71 13.91
CA CYS A 186 3.34 11.43 14.28
C CYS A 186 2.69 12.14 13.09
N LEU A 187 1.38 12.35 13.20
CA LEU A 187 0.62 13.23 12.32
C LEU A 187 0.74 14.68 12.79
N SER A 188 0.73 15.62 11.85
CA SER A 188 0.77 17.05 12.12
C SER A 188 -0.23 17.86 11.29
N LYS A 189 -1.17 18.51 11.98
CA LYS A 189 -2.09 19.49 11.39
C LYS A 189 -1.37 20.73 10.92
N LYS A 190 -0.38 21.18 11.69
CA LYS A 190 0.45 22.32 11.32
C LYS A 190 1.21 22.09 10.01
N LEU A 191 1.68 20.87 9.76
CA LEU A 191 2.38 20.55 8.51
C LEU A 191 1.43 20.51 7.32
N LEU A 192 0.20 19.97 7.49
CA LEU A 192 -0.86 20.05 6.49
C LEU A 192 -1.14 21.51 6.12
N LEU A 193 -1.41 22.38 7.10
CA LEU A 193 -1.77 23.79 6.87
C LEU A 193 -0.66 24.64 6.22
N LYS A 194 0.58 24.16 6.22
CA LYS A 194 1.70 24.80 5.53
C LYS A 194 1.87 24.32 4.09
N SER A 195 1.14 23.30 3.67
CA SER A 195 1.19 22.80 2.31
C SER A 195 0.39 23.72 1.39
N GLU A 196 0.91 23.97 0.20
CA GLU A 196 0.26 24.76 -0.87
C GLU A 196 -1.11 24.16 -1.26
N ILE A 197 -1.26 22.84 -1.09
CA ILE A 197 -2.51 22.11 -1.34
C ILE A 197 -3.59 22.55 -0.35
N SER A 198 -3.27 22.78 0.93
CA SER A 198 -4.25 23.07 1.98
C SER A 198 -4.81 24.50 1.98
N GLU A 199 -4.06 25.48 1.45
CA GLU A 199 -4.43 26.91 1.52
C GLU A 199 -5.74 27.21 0.76
N ASN A 200 -6.14 26.31 -0.14
CA ASN A 200 -7.31 26.48 -1.00
C ASN A 200 -8.58 25.77 -0.50
N TYR A 201 -8.52 25.01 0.61
CA TYR A 201 -9.65 24.19 1.07
C TYR A 201 -10.38 24.79 2.27
N GLN A 202 -11.61 25.24 2.04
CA GLN A 202 -12.45 25.86 3.07
C GLN A 202 -13.28 24.86 3.88
N SER A 203 -13.58 23.66 3.36
CA SER A 203 -14.33 22.63 4.08
C SER A 203 -13.40 21.68 4.85
N GLU A 204 -13.84 21.25 6.04
CA GLU A 204 -13.11 20.26 6.84
C GLU A 204 -12.98 18.92 6.09
N GLU A 205 -13.99 18.58 5.30
CA GLU A 205 -14.02 17.39 4.46
C GLU A 205 -12.96 17.42 3.34
N LEU A 206 -12.77 18.55 2.64
CA LEU A 206 -11.69 18.67 1.65
C LEU A 206 -10.31 18.69 2.31
N GLN A 207 -10.17 19.31 3.49
CA GLN A 207 -8.93 19.25 4.26
C GLN A 207 -8.57 17.81 4.67
N LEU A 208 -9.57 16.98 4.99
CA LEU A 208 -9.36 15.55 5.24
C LEU A 208 -8.82 14.83 4.00
N LEU A 209 -9.41 15.07 2.81
CA LEU A 209 -8.95 14.45 1.56
C LEU A 209 -7.55 14.91 1.15
N ALA A 210 -7.24 16.20 1.30
CA ALA A 210 -5.89 16.72 1.13
C ALA A 210 -4.91 16.07 2.11
N GLY A 211 -5.35 15.86 3.35
CA GLY A 211 -4.62 15.08 4.35
C GLY A 211 -4.31 13.67 3.87
N PHE A 212 -5.28 12.94 3.31
CA PHE A 212 -5.03 11.60 2.76
C PHE A 212 -3.96 11.59 1.67
N LEU A 213 -4.06 12.51 0.71
CA LEU A 213 -3.08 12.60 -0.40
C LEU A 213 -1.66 12.79 0.13
N LEU A 214 -1.45 13.79 0.98
CA LEU A 214 -0.12 14.11 1.51
C LEU A 214 0.40 13.06 2.48
N LEU A 215 -0.50 12.49 3.29
CA LEU A 215 -0.15 11.39 4.19
C LEU A 215 0.30 10.18 3.36
N TYR A 216 -0.45 9.79 2.35
CA TYR A 216 -0.13 8.63 1.52
C TYR A 216 1.16 8.81 0.73
N GLU A 217 1.39 9.99 0.14
CA GLU A 217 2.65 10.33 -0.50
C GLU A 217 3.85 10.04 0.43
N LYS A 218 3.78 10.50 1.69
CA LYS A 218 4.85 10.25 2.66
C LYS A 218 4.87 8.82 3.20
N PHE A 219 3.71 8.19 3.38
CA PHE A 219 3.62 6.85 3.95
C PHE A 219 4.19 5.79 3.00
N ILE A 220 3.98 5.95 1.69
CA ILE A 220 4.53 5.07 0.66
C ILE A 220 6.06 5.08 0.67
N ASP A 221 6.68 6.23 0.96
CA ASP A 221 8.14 6.34 1.04
C ASP A 221 8.73 5.61 2.27
N ILE A 222 8.00 5.57 3.39
CA ILE A 222 8.51 5.00 4.65
C ILE A 222 8.08 3.55 4.90
N ASP A 223 7.03 3.08 4.23
CA ASP A 223 6.52 1.71 4.38
C ASP A 223 6.55 0.94 3.05
N PRO A 224 7.56 0.06 2.86
CA PRO A 224 7.75 -0.68 1.62
C PRO A 224 6.66 -1.72 1.32
N GLU A 225 5.79 -2.03 2.29
CA GLU A 225 4.75 -3.07 2.15
C GLU A 225 3.44 -2.54 1.56
N LEU A 226 3.40 -1.26 1.21
CA LEU A 226 2.24 -0.66 0.58
C LEU A 226 2.11 -1.05 -0.89
N ASN A 227 0.89 -1.42 -1.25
CA ASN A 227 0.47 -1.77 -2.59
C ASN A 227 -0.74 -0.90 -2.98
N HIS A 228 -1.00 -0.77 -4.27
CA HIS A 228 -2.29 -0.25 -4.72
C HIS A 228 -3.10 -1.31 -5.43
N ALA A 229 -4.41 -1.23 -5.25
CA ALA A 229 -5.41 -2.06 -5.91
C ALA A 229 -6.32 -1.22 -6.83
N LEU A 230 -6.01 0.06 -7.08
CA LEU A 230 -6.94 0.99 -7.72
C LEU A 230 -7.24 0.63 -9.18
N LYS A 231 -8.48 0.25 -9.48
CA LYS A 231 -8.90 -0.26 -10.79
C LYS A 231 -8.56 0.68 -11.96
N SER A 232 -8.73 2.00 -11.77
CA SER A 232 -8.48 2.97 -12.85
C SER A 232 -6.99 3.16 -13.16
N VAL A 233 -6.10 2.69 -12.28
CA VAL A 233 -4.65 2.74 -12.48
C VAL A 233 -4.18 1.41 -13.06
N PHE A 234 -4.52 0.32 -12.38
CA PHE A 234 -4.25 -1.04 -12.85
C PHE A 234 -5.42 -1.94 -12.47
N GLY A 235 -6.13 -2.45 -13.48
CA GLY A 235 -7.40 -3.14 -13.29
C GLY A 235 -7.31 -4.62 -12.96
N PHE A 236 -6.14 -5.23 -13.11
CA PHE A 236 -5.99 -6.68 -13.16
C PHE A 236 -5.50 -7.30 -11.86
N ASP A 237 -4.77 -6.55 -11.03
CA ASP A 237 -4.13 -7.11 -9.84
C ASP A 237 -3.81 -6.03 -8.79
N ILE A 238 -3.25 -6.46 -7.67
CA ILE A 238 -2.64 -5.63 -6.63
C ILE A 238 -1.15 -5.45 -6.94
N VAL A 239 -0.69 -4.20 -6.91
CA VAL A 239 0.65 -3.85 -7.38
C VAL A 239 1.47 -3.19 -6.27
N SER A 240 2.68 -3.70 -6.06
CA SER A 240 3.66 -3.13 -5.13
C SER A 240 4.14 -1.75 -5.59
N LEU A 241 4.00 -0.76 -4.70
CA LEU A 241 4.43 0.61 -4.95
C LEU A 241 5.96 0.75 -4.82
N LYS A 242 6.60 -0.10 -4.00
CA LYS A 242 8.06 -0.17 -3.86
C LYS A 242 8.72 -0.70 -5.13
N SER A 243 8.18 -1.79 -5.68
CA SER A 243 8.79 -2.51 -6.80
C SER A 243 8.45 -1.90 -8.17
N GLN A 244 7.41 -1.08 -8.26
CA GLN A 244 6.95 -0.47 -9.51
C GLN A 244 6.78 1.06 -9.37
N PRO A 245 7.87 1.85 -9.51
CA PRO A 245 7.83 3.30 -9.33
C PRO A 245 6.86 4.04 -10.28
N GLU A 246 6.65 3.52 -11.49
CA GLU A 246 5.68 4.08 -12.44
C GLU A 246 4.25 4.01 -11.86
N GLN A 247 3.92 2.93 -11.16
CA GLN A 247 2.62 2.73 -10.52
C GLN A 247 2.44 3.62 -9.29
N HIS A 248 3.52 3.87 -8.54
CA HIS A 248 3.53 4.86 -7.48
C HIS A 248 3.12 6.25 -8.00
N GLN A 249 3.75 6.72 -9.08
CA GLN A 249 3.42 8.02 -9.66
C GLN A 249 1.97 8.06 -10.18
N LEU A 250 1.53 7.02 -10.89
CA LEU A 250 0.16 6.97 -11.45
C LEU A 250 -0.91 6.93 -10.38
N PHE A 251 -0.67 6.20 -9.28
CA PHE A 251 -1.58 6.14 -8.14
C PHE A 251 -1.76 7.52 -7.51
N LEU A 252 -0.67 8.21 -7.16
CA LEU A 252 -0.73 9.54 -6.54
C LEU A 252 -1.33 10.58 -7.50
N GLN A 253 -0.99 10.54 -8.79
CA GLN A 253 -1.61 11.42 -9.78
C GLN A 253 -3.12 11.20 -9.86
N THR A 254 -3.57 9.95 -9.86
CA THR A 254 -5.00 9.62 -9.91
C THR A 254 -5.73 10.09 -8.66
N LEU A 255 -5.12 9.95 -7.47
CA LEU A 255 -5.69 10.44 -6.22
C LEU A 255 -5.79 11.98 -6.22
N SER A 256 -4.75 12.67 -6.68
CA SER A 256 -4.73 14.13 -6.85
C SER A 256 -5.81 14.61 -7.83
N ASP A 257 -5.96 13.95 -8.99
CA ASP A 257 -6.99 14.27 -9.96
C ASP A 257 -8.41 14.09 -9.39
N ARG A 258 -8.64 13.02 -8.61
CA ARG A 258 -9.92 12.78 -7.93
C ARG A 258 -10.20 13.83 -6.85
N LEU A 259 -9.18 14.29 -6.11
CA LEU A 259 -9.30 15.38 -5.14
C LEU A 259 -9.72 16.68 -5.83
N GLN A 260 -9.04 17.07 -6.90
CA GLN A 260 -9.37 18.28 -7.66
C GLN A 260 -10.78 18.24 -8.26
N ARG A 261 -11.23 17.08 -8.74
CA ARG A 261 -12.62 16.90 -9.19
C ARG A 261 -13.61 17.06 -8.03
N THR A 262 -13.33 16.45 -6.89
CA THR A 262 -14.19 16.54 -5.70
C THR A 262 -14.33 17.99 -5.25
N GLN A 263 -13.23 18.74 -5.20
CA GLN A 263 -13.26 20.18 -4.93
C GLN A 263 -14.18 20.94 -5.90
N LYS A 264 -14.02 20.73 -7.22
CA LYS A 264 -14.87 21.38 -8.23
C LYS A 264 -16.35 21.02 -8.09
N TYR A 265 -16.67 19.80 -7.65
CA TYR A 265 -18.05 19.37 -7.45
C TYR A 265 -18.63 19.88 -6.13
N GLU A 266 -17.83 20.11 -5.08
CA GLU A 266 -18.31 20.76 -3.85
C GLU A 266 -18.71 22.23 -4.06
N GLU A 267 -18.15 22.89 -5.08
CA GLU A 267 -18.62 24.22 -5.52
C GLU A 267 -20.00 24.15 -6.22
N ASN A 268 -20.45 22.96 -6.62
CA ASN A 268 -21.76 22.73 -7.20
C ASN A 268 -22.83 22.56 -6.11
N THR A 269 -24.10 22.76 -6.48
CA THR A 269 -25.24 22.57 -5.57
C THR A 269 -25.93 21.21 -5.74
N ASP A 270 -25.55 20.40 -6.75
CA ASP A 270 -26.12 19.08 -6.98
C ASP A 270 -25.56 18.02 -5.99
N PRO A 271 -26.38 17.49 -5.07
CA PRO A 271 -25.94 16.51 -4.07
C PRO A 271 -25.46 15.19 -4.69
N ILE A 272 -25.95 14.81 -5.87
CA ILE A 272 -25.57 13.56 -6.53
C ILE A 272 -24.18 13.64 -7.15
N LEU A 273 -23.83 14.79 -7.75
CA LEU A 273 -22.49 15.00 -8.28
C LEU A 273 -21.44 15.00 -7.15
N ILE A 274 -21.75 15.67 -6.04
CA ILE A 274 -20.89 15.66 -4.84
C ILE A 274 -20.72 14.23 -4.33
N LEU A 275 -21.83 13.50 -4.11
CA LEU A 275 -21.78 12.14 -3.61
C LEU A 275 -20.97 11.21 -4.53
N SER A 276 -21.15 11.34 -5.85
CA SER A 276 -20.45 10.51 -6.84
C SER A 276 -18.94 10.77 -6.82
N ALA A 277 -18.50 12.03 -6.76
CA ALA A 277 -17.09 12.39 -6.63
C ALA A 277 -16.47 11.85 -5.33
N TRP A 278 -17.23 11.89 -4.24
CA TRP A 278 -16.83 11.32 -2.96
C TRP A 278 -16.72 9.79 -2.97
N ILE A 279 -17.60 9.09 -3.68
CA ILE A 279 -17.50 7.63 -3.90
C ILE A 279 -16.21 7.29 -4.66
N ASP A 280 -15.88 8.08 -5.68
CA ASP A 280 -14.66 7.87 -6.46
C ASP A 280 -13.42 8.05 -5.59
N ILE A 281 -13.29 9.15 -4.84
CA ILE A 281 -12.10 9.32 -4.00
C ILE A 281 -12.04 8.32 -2.84
N ASP A 282 -13.19 7.88 -2.29
CA ASP A 282 -13.24 6.81 -1.27
C ASP A 282 -12.64 5.50 -1.78
N GLU A 283 -12.94 5.11 -3.02
CA GLU A 283 -12.33 3.94 -3.65
C GLU A 283 -10.81 4.09 -3.75
N ALA A 284 -10.31 5.26 -4.14
CA ALA A 284 -8.87 5.50 -4.23
C ALA A 284 -8.19 5.42 -2.86
N ILE A 285 -8.82 5.97 -1.82
CA ILE A 285 -8.34 5.91 -0.43
C ILE A 285 -8.25 4.47 0.07
N HIS A 286 -9.27 3.66 -0.20
CA HIS A 286 -9.33 2.25 0.20
C HIS A 286 -8.53 1.32 -0.70
N SER A 287 -8.08 1.81 -1.86
CA SER A 287 -7.24 1.05 -2.79
C SER A 287 -5.75 1.10 -2.42
N LEU A 288 -5.32 1.94 -1.47
CA LEU A 288 -4.00 1.83 -0.86
C LEU A 288 -4.06 0.75 0.23
N VAL A 289 -3.40 -0.39 0.01
CA VAL A 289 -3.58 -1.60 0.82
C VAL A 289 -2.24 -2.23 1.19
N PHE A 290 -2.25 -2.90 2.34
CA PHE A 290 -1.23 -3.87 2.70
C PHE A 290 -1.63 -5.28 2.25
N LEU A 291 -0.67 -6.19 2.21
CA LEU A 291 -0.92 -7.62 1.97
C LEU A 291 -0.32 -8.45 3.12
N PRO A 292 -1.14 -9.14 3.94
CA PRO A 292 -2.60 -9.09 3.99
C PRO A 292 -3.15 -7.68 4.31
N PRO A 293 -4.40 -7.35 3.89
CA PRO A 293 -5.03 -6.08 4.22
C PRO A 293 -5.07 -5.82 5.72
N ALA A 294 -4.90 -4.56 6.11
CA ALA A 294 -4.97 -4.14 7.51
C ALA A 294 -6.35 -4.44 8.11
N ASP A 295 -6.38 -4.81 9.39
CA ASP A 295 -7.64 -5.08 10.08
C ASP A 295 -8.51 -3.81 10.17
N ARG A 296 -9.84 -3.96 10.05
CA ARG A 296 -10.78 -2.83 10.08
C ARG A 296 -10.78 -2.03 11.40
N TYR A 297 -10.34 -2.65 12.49
CA TYR A 297 -10.22 -2.04 13.82
C TYR A 297 -8.79 -1.61 14.15
N SER A 298 -7.85 -1.78 13.22
CA SER A 298 -6.52 -1.21 13.32
C SER A 298 -6.51 0.30 13.15
N TRP A 299 -5.39 0.94 13.46
CA TRP A 299 -5.21 2.37 13.21
C TRP A 299 -5.40 2.69 11.72
N TRP A 300 -4.79 1.91 10.82
CA TRP A 300 -4.92 2.10 9.37
C TRP A 300 -6.36 1.92 8.88
N GLY A 301 -7.03 0.87 9.37
CA GLY A 301 -8.43 0.62 9.05
C GLY A 301 -9.34 1.75 9.51
N LYS A 302 -9.13 2.28 10.72
CA LYS A 302 -9.88 3.42 11.24
C LYS A 302 -9.62 4.71 10.48
N LEU A 303 -8.37 4.95 10.07
CA LEU A 303 -7.99 6.07 9.22
C LEU A 303 -8.81 6.05 7.92
N GLN A 304 -8.79 4.94 7.17
CA GLN A 304 -9.57 4.81 5.94
C GLN A 304 -11.08 4.96 6.16
N GLN A 305 -11.60 4.47 7.30
CA GLN A 305 -13.02 4.64 7.65
C GLN A 305 -13.45 6.10 7.87
N GLU A 306 -12.52 7.05 7.98
CA GLU A 306 -12.85 8.47 8.08
C GLU A 306 -13.49 9.01 6.79
N SER A 307 -13.04 8.58 5.61
CA SER A 307 -13.69 8.96 4.35
C SER A 307 -15.12 8.40 4.26
N ARG A 308 -15.34 7.16 4.73
CA ARG A 308 -16.67 6.53 4.75
C ARG A 308 -17.64 7.21 5.70
N LYS A 309 -17.16 7.78 6.80
CA LYS A 309 -18.00 8.58 7.70
C LYS A 309 -18.51 9.83 7.00
N VAL A 310 -17.67 10.51 6.20
CA VAL A 310 -18.09 11.66 5.39
C VAL A 310 -19.09 11.23 4.32
N LEU A 311 -18.77 10.15 3.59
CA LEU A 311 -19.64 9.61 2.56
C LEU A 311 -21.05 9.26 3.07
N LYS A 312 -21.15 8.70 4.29
CA LYS A 312 -22.44 8.45 4.94
C LYS A 312 -23.22 9.74 5.20
N LYS A 313 -22.56 10.81 5.66
CA LYS A 313 -23.20 12.13 5.86
C LYS A 313 -23.73 12.69 4.54
N LEU A 314 -22.93 12.61 3.46
CA LEU A 314 -23.33 13.09 2.14
C LEU A 314 -24.51 12.30 1.57
N ALA A 315 -24.51 10.98 1.75
CA ALA A 315 -25.64 10.14 1.37
C ALA A 315 -26.92 10.52 2.12
N ASP A 316 -26.83 10.82 3.42
CA ASP A 316 -27.97 11.29 4.21
C ASP A 316 -28.48 12.66 3.75
N GLN A 317 -27.59 13.58 3.33
CA GLN A 317 -27.98 14.86 2.76
C GLN A 317 -28.71 14.69 1.43
N ALA A 318 -28.20 13.84 0.53
CA ALA A 318 -28.84 13.58 -0.74
C ALA A 318 -30.19 12.84 -0.57
N ARG A 319 -30.32 11.93 0.42
CA ARG A 319 -31.65 11.37 0.79
C ARG A 319 -32.64 12.45 1.23
N LYS A 320 -32.20 13.42 2.04
CA LYS A 320 -33.04 14.56 2.46
C LYS A 320 -33.43 15.46 1.31
N ALA A 321 -32.63 15.52 0.25
CA ALA A 321 -32.95 16.21 -1.00
C ALA A 321 -33.92 15.43 -1.92
N GLY A 322 -34.37 14.23 -1.51
CA GLY A 322 -35.38 13.45 -2.21
C GLY A 322 -34.84 12.32 -3.11
N TYR A 323 -33.54 12.06 -3.08
CA TYR A 323 -32.94 10.97 -3.86
C TYR A 323 -33.03 9.62 -3.13
N ASP A 324 -33.26 8.54 -3.87
CA ASP A 324 -33.20 7.18 -3.32
C ASP A 324 -31.75 6.68 -3.34
N ILE A 325 -31.13 6.56 -2.17
CA ILE A 325 -29.70 6.23 -2.07
C ILE A 325 -29.50 5.06 -1.13
N LYS A 326 -28.88 4.00 -1.64
CA LYS A 326 -28.42 2.85 -0.87
C LYS A 326 -26.91 2.74 -0.97
N ILE A 327 -26.23 2.71 0.17
CA ILE A 327 -24.79 2.48 0.26
C ILE A 327 -24.56 1.29 1.18
N LYS A 328 -23.75 0.32 0.74
CA LYS A 328 -23.43 -0.88 1.49
C LYS A 328 -21.92 -1.13 1.45
N GLN A 329 -21.31 -1.15 2.63
CA GLN A 329 -19.98 -1.72 2.80
C GLN A 329 -20.09 -3.25 2.77
N LEU A 330 -19.22 -3.88 2.01
CA LEU A 330 -19.25 -5.32 1.75
C LEU A 330 -18.23 -6.01 2.66
N SER A 331 -18.67 -7.05 3.36
CA SER A 331 -17.88 -7.79 4.35
C SER A 331 -18.52 -9.14 4.64
N GLY A 332 -17.78 -10.04 5.29
CA GLY A 332 -18.25 -11.40 5.61
C GLY A 332 -17.90 -12.38 4.50
N LEU A 333 -18.69 -13.44 4.33
CA LEU A 333 -18.47 -14.43 3.29
C LEU A 333 -18.61 -13.81 1.91
N TYR A 334 -17.64 -14.10 1.02
CA TYR A 334 -17.67 -13.63 -0.35
C TYR A 334 -18.91 -14.14 -1.11
N ALA A 335 -19.32 -15.39 -0.85
CA ALA A 335 -20.51 -16.00 -1.44
C ALA A 335 -21.81 -15.22 -1.15
N ASP A 336 -21.89 -14.52 -0.01
CA ASP A 336 -23.08 -13.74 0.38
C ASP A 336 -23.14 -12.37 -0.30
N ILE A 337 -22.01 -11.90 -0.84
CA ILE A 337 -21.86 -10.54 -1.35
C ILE A 337 -21.47 -10.45 -2.82
N CYS A 338 -21.07 -11.55 -3.46
CA CYS A 338 -20.56 -11.57 -4.84
C CYS A 338 -21.57 -11.06 -5.88
N ALA A 339 -22.87 -11.12 -5.59
CA ALA A 339 -23.91 -10.53 -6.43
C ALA A 339 -23.92 -8.98 -6.42
N TYR A 340 -23.28 -8.36 -5.43
CA TYR A 340 -23.21 -6.90 -5.27
C TYR A 340 -21.84 -6.34 -5.69
N THR A 341 -20.95 -7.17 -6.23
CA THR A 341 -19.58 -6.79 -6.56
C THR A 341 -19.25 -6.99 -8.04
N LYS A 342 -18.18 -6.33 -8.47
CA LYS A 342 -17.58 -6.51 -9.80
C LYS A 342 -16.09 -6.17 -9.73
N ASP A 343 -15.30 -6.89 -10.53
CA ASP A 343 -13.85 -6.68 -10.68
C ASP A 343 -13.06 -6.96 -9.38
N ASP A 344 -13.52 -7.95 -8.61
CA ASP A 344 -12.93 -8.32 -7.33
C ASP A 344 -11.53 -8.91 -7.48
N LEU A 345 -10.74 -8.77 -6.42
CA LEU A 345 -9.37 -9.26 -6.36
C LEU A 345 -9.29 -10.43 -5.40
N GLN A 346 -8.67 -11.52 -5.86
CA GLN A 346 -8.47 -12.71 -5.07
C GLN A 346 -7.08 -12.69 -4.45
N LEU A 347 -6.98 -13.09 -3.19
CA LEU A 347 -5.73 -13.45 -2.54
C LEU A 347 -5.74 -14.92 -2.15
N ASP A 348 -4.59 -15.57 -2.30
CA ASP A 348 -4.33 -16.91 -1.73
C ASP A 348 -3.58 -16.80 -0.39
N TYR A 349 -3.63 -15.59 0.18
CA TYR A 349 -2.96 -15.01 1.34
C TYR A 349 -3.76 -14.37 2.47
N GLY A 350 -3.48 -14.70 3.74
CA GLY A 350 -4.02 -13.94 4.89
C GLY A 350 -5.52 -14.05 5.14
N GLY A 351 -5.94 -13.73 6.37
CA GLY A 351 -7.35 -13.80 6.79
C GLY A 351 -8.00 -15.19 6.64
N THR A 352 -9.33 -15.23 6.69
CA THR A 352 -10.12 -16.46 6.64
C THR A 352 -10.46 -16.85 5.20
N PRO A 353 -10.21 -18.11 4.77
CA PRO A 353 -10.67 -18.63 3.49
C PRO A 353 -12.16 -18.37 3.19
N GLY A 354 -12.44 -17.82 2.01
CA GLY A 354 -13.79 -17.50 1.56
C GLY A 354 -14.37 -16.18 2.07
N GLU A 355 -13.65 -15.43 2.91
CA GLU A 355 -14.10 -14.14 3.44
C GLU A 355 -13.56 -12.95 2.64
N VAL A 356 -14.34 -11.86 2.66
CA VAL A 356 -13.91 -10.53 2.22
C VAL A 356 -12.89 -9.99 3.21
N LEU A 357 -11.67 -9.73 2.72
CA LEU A 357 -10.57 -9.16 3.47
C LEU A 357 -10.65 -7.62 3.52
N ALA A 358 -11.00 -7.01 2.40
CA ALA A 358 -11.16 -5.55 2.31
C ALA A 358 -12.25 -5.16 1.32
N CYS A 359 -13.05 -4.15 1.69
CA CYS A 359 -13.95 -3.48 0.75
C CYS A 359 -13.19 -2.32 0.12
N LEU A 360 -12.93 -2.37 -1.19
CA LEU A 360 -12.26 -1.29 -1.93
C LEU A 360 -13.26 -0.25 -2.41
N ARG A 361 -14.34 -0.71 -3.06
CA ARG A 361 -15.46 0.13 -3.50
C ARG A 361 -16.75 -0.34 -2.84
N LEU A 362 -17.52 0.61 -2.32
CA LEU A 362 -18.82 0.35 -1.74
C LEU A 362 -19.83 -0.03 -2.84
N TYR A 363 -20.77 -0.91 -2.53
CA TYR A 363 -21.96 -1.03 -3.38
C TYR A 363 -22.82 0.22 -3.18
N VAL A 364 -23.15 0.88 -4.29
CA VAL A 364 -23.99 2.08 -4.28
C VAL A 364 -25.13 1.93 -5.27
N LYS A 365 -26.33 2.32 -4.85
CA LYS A 365 -27.47 2.52 -5.75
C LYS A 365 -27.98 3.94 -5.57
N ILE A 366 -28.05 4.69 -6.67
CA ILE A 366 -28.60 6.04 -6.74
C ILE A 366 -29.80 5.99 -7.68
N ASN A 367 -31.00 6.17 -7.13
CA ASN A 367 -32.26 5.93 -7.82
C ASN A 367 -32.31 4.51 -8.41
N GLN A 368 -32.32 4.40 -9.74
CA GLN A 368 -32.33 3.11 -10.44
C GLN A 368 -30.94 2.67 -10.91
N GLU A 369 -29.93 3.52 -10.79
CA GLU A 369 -28.57 3.22 -11.24
C GLU A 369 -27.79 2.51 -10.15
N GLU A 370 -27.24 1.35 -10.49
CA GLU A 370 -26.43 0.53 -9.58
C GLU A 370 -24.96 0.61 -9.96
N ASN A 371 -24.13 0.93 -8.97
CA ASN A 371 -22.69 0.88 -9.05
C ASN A 371 -22.20 -0.28 -8.15
N PRO A 372 -21.77 -1.40 -8.74
CA PRO A 372 -21.35 -2.57 -7.97
C PRO A 372 -20.14 -2.24 -7.11
N GLY A 373 -20.05 -2.84 -5.93
CA GLY A 373 -18.86 -2.73 -5.09
C GLY A 373 -17.66 -3.47 -5.69
N ARG A 374 -16.54 -3.42 -4.98
CA ARG A 374 -15.32 -4.14 -5.33
C ARG A 374 -14.59 -4.52 -4.06
N VAL A 375 -14.14 -5.75 -3.96
CA VAL A 375 -13.51 -6.29 -2.75
C VAL A 375 -12.18 -6.99 -3.05
N ILE A 376 -11.36 -7.11 -2.01
CA ILE A 376 -10.32 -8.14 -1.90
C ILE A 376 -10.91 -9.27 -1.07
N PHE A 377 -10.84 -10.51 -1.55
CA PHE A 377 -11.30 -11.68 -0.81
C PHE A 377 -10.24 -12.78 -0.77
N ARG A 378 -10.31 -13.62 0.26
CA ARG A 378 -9.44 -14.78 0.40
C ARG A 378 -10.05 -15.97 -0.32
N SER A 379 -9.28 -16.61 -1.19
CA SER A 379 -9.71 -17.83 -1.87
C SER A 379 -9.91 -18.99 -0.87
N LEU A 380 -10.75 -19.96 -1.22
CA LEU A 380 -10.98 -21.16 -0.42
C LEU A 380 -9.81 -22.16 -0.45
N ARG A 381 -8.77 -21.88 -1.25
CA ARG A 381 -7.63 -22.78 -1.49
C ARG A 381 -6.48 -22.52 -0.51
#